data_AF-A0A7C6EVX6-F1
#
_entry.id   AF-A0A7C6EVX6-F1
#
_cell.length_a   1.000
_cell.length_b   1.000
_cell.length_c   1.000
_cell.angle_alpha   90.00
_cell.angle_beta   90.00
_cell.angle_gamma   90.00
#
_symmetry.space_group_name_H-M   'P 1'
#
loop_
_entity.id
_entity.type
_entity.pdbx_description
1 polymer ?
#
loop_
_entity_poly.entity_id
_entity_poly.type
_entity_poly.pdbx_seq_one_letter_code
_entity_poly.pdbx_strand_id
1 'polypeptide(L)'
;MKPFYFLSLLIACSLFSLAKAQESLQIRGSIFTDNRVFTRSNLPWSWNENRLDVQLEQKLEGKARVMADVWLRNFGSPVGSETIIDPEVREAYIEVYD
;
A
#
# COMPACT_ATOMS: atom_id res chain seq x y z
N MET A 1 -41.53 0.21 -27.34
CA MET A 1 -40.13 -0.29 -27.37
C MET A 1 -39.09 0.82 -27.25
N LYS A 2 -39.20 1.94 -27.97
CA LYS A 2 -38.24 3.07 -27.90
C LYS A 2 -38.00 3.72 -26.52
N PRO A 3 -39.00 3.92 -25.61
CA PRO A 3 -38.74 4.59 -24.33
C PRO A 3 -37.98 3.71 -23.32
N PHE A 4 -38.09 2.38 -23.44
CA PHE A 4 -37.38 1.45 -22.54
C PHE A 4 -35.88 1.47 -22.75
N TYR A 5 -35.41 1.60 -24.00
CA TYR A 5 -33.98 1.72 -24.31
C TYR A 5 -33.37 3.02 -23.76
N PHE A 6 -34.14 4.11 -23.79
CA PHE A 6 -33.73 5.40 -23.25
C PHE A 6 -33.58 5.36 -21.73
N LEU A 7 -34.51 4.70 -21.03
CA LEU A 7 -34.45 4.52 -19.58
C LEU A 7 -33.25 3.64 -19.17
N SER A 8 -33.02 2.53 -19.88
CA SER A 8 -31.83 1.68 -19.63
C SER A 8 -30.52 2.42 -19.90
N LEU A 9 -30.48 3.31 -20.90
CA LEU A 9 -29.31 4.14 -21.20
C LEU A 9 -29.05 5.17 -20.10
N LEU A 10 -30.10 5.80 -19.57
CA LEU A 10 -30.01 6.75 -18.44
C LEU A 10 -29.50 6.07 -17.17
N ILE A 11 -30.02 4.89 -16.85
CA ILE A 11 -29.58 4.10 -15.70
C ILE A 11 -28.10 3.72 -15.86
N ALA A 12 -27.70 3.23 -17.04
CA ALA A 12 -26.30 2.92 -17.32
C ALA A 12 -25.38 4.14 -17.15
N CYS A 13 -25.72 5.29 -17.73
CA CYS A 13 -24.94 6.54 -17.59
C CYS A 13 -24.80 7.00 -16.13
N SER A 14 -25.85 6.85 -15.31
CA SER A 14 -25.79 7.22 -13.89
C SER A 14 -24.87 6.32 -13.06
N LEU A 15 -24.81 5.02 -13.38
CA LEU A 15 -23.91 4.07 -12.71
C LEU A 15 -22.44 4.35 -13.04
N PHE A 16 -22.13 4.76 -14.28
CA PHE A 16 -20.76 5.16 -14.65
C PHE A 16 -20.30 6.45 -13.96
N SER A 17 -21.23 7.33 -13.57
CA SER A 17 -20.93 8.59 -12.90
C SER A 17 -20.59 8.38 -11.43
N LEU A 18 -21.27 7.43 -10.75
CA LEU A 18 -20.95 7.03 -9.37
C LEU A 18 -19.55 6.39 -9.26
N ALA A 19 -19.14 5.58 -10.24
CA ALA A 19 -17.80 4.99 -10.26
C ALA A 19 -16.66 6.01 -10.48
N LYS A 20 -16.99 7.23 -10.96
CA LYS A 20 -16.03 8.31 -11.23
C LYS A 20 -15.93 9.34 -10.11
N ALA A 21 -16.88 9.36 -9.17
CA ALA A 21 -16.93 10.34 -8.08
C ALA A 21 -15.97 9.97 -6.93
N GLN A 22 -15.71 8.68 -6.73
CA GLN A 22 -14.67 8.20 -5.81
C GLN A 22 -13.27 8.43 -6.39
N GLU A 23 -12.37 9.05 -5.61
CA GLU A 23 -10.97 9.19 -6.04
C GLU A 23 -10.36 7.79 -6.33
N SER A 24 -9.35 7.69 -7.17
CA SER A 24 -8.67 6.41 -7.38
C SER A 24 -7.81 6.04 -6.18
N LEU A 25 -7.72 4.75 -5.83
CA LEU A 25 -6.75 4.23 -4.87
C LEU A 25 -5.34 4.72 -5.23
N GLN A 26 -4.72 5.47 -4.32
CA GLN A 26 -3.35 5.90 -4.42
C GLN A 26 -2.46 4.84 -3.79
N ILE A 27 -1.54 4.28 -4.58
CA ILE A 27 -0.50 3.37 -4.09
C ILE A 27 0.82 4.11 -4.18
N ARG A 28 1.48 4.27 -3.04
CA ARG A 28 2.77 4.95 -2.90
C ARG A 28 3.69 4.08 -2.06
N GLY A 29 4.95 4.47 -1.96
CA GLY A 29 5.91 3.72 -1.18
C GLY A 29 7.33 3.91 -1.67
N SER A 30 8.22 3.10 -1.13
CA SER A 30 9.64 3.15 -1.45
C SER A 30 10.32 1.82 -1.15
N ILE A 31 11.47 1.60 -1.77
CA ILE A 31 12.33 0.46 -1.48
C ILE A 31 13.62 0.95 -0.85
N PHE A 32 14.01 0.32 0.25
CA PHE A 32 15.24 0.60 0.98
C PHE A 32 16.09 -0.65 1.10
N THR A 33 17.40 -0.46 1.01
CA THR A 33 18.39 -1.50 1.28
C THR A 33 19.42 -0.94 2.25
N ASP A 34 19.57 -1.57 3.42
CA ASP A 34 20.58 -1.21 4.43
C ASP A 34 21.57 -2.37 4.59
N ASN A 35 22.86 -2.06 4.47
CA ASN A 35 23.96 -2.99 4.67
C ASN A 35 24.95 -2.39 5.66
N ARG A 36 25.28 -3.14 6.70
CA ARG A 36 26.26 -2.69 7.71
C ARG A 36 27.35 -3.74 7.88
N VAL A 37 28.58 -3.26 7.96
CA VAL A 37 29.78 -4.07 8.15
C VAL A 37 30.53 -3.62 9.40
N PHE A 38 31.06 -4.57 10.16
CA PHE A 38 31.90 -4.25 11.31
C PHE A 38 33.36 -4.06 10.85
N THR A 39 33.97 -2.95 11.23
CA THR A 39 35.35 -2.61 10.84
C THR A 39 36.42 -3.15 11.79
N ARG A 40 36.03 -3.62 12.99
CA ARG A 40 36.95 -4.13 14.03
C ARG A 40 36.55 -5.51 14.58
N SER A 41 35.66 -6.22 13.89
CA SER A 41 35.19 -7.55 14.29
C SER A 41 35.81 -8.63 13.42
N ASN A 42 36.01 -9.82 13.98
CA ASN A 42 36.34 -11.05 13.25
C ASN A 42 35.15 -11.60 12.43
N LEU A 43 33.95 -11.05 12.61
CA LEU A 43 32.76 -11.27 11.78
C LEU A 43 32.48 -9.99 10.96
N PRO A 44 32.81 -9.96 9.65
CA PRO A 44 32.77 -8.73 8.86
C PRO A 44 31.33 -8.25 8.54
N TRP A 45 30.32 -9.12 8.64
CA TRP A 45 28.94 -8.81 8.29
C TRP A 45 28.07 -8.65 9.53
N SER A 46 27.33 -7.54 9.60
CA SER A 46 26.52 -7.18 10.78
C SER A 46 25.03 -7.07 10.52
N TRP A 47 24.61 -6.62 9.33
CA TRP A 47 23.21 -6.36 8.99
C TRP A 47 23.00 -6.32 7.49
N ASN A 48 21.91 -6.93 7.02
CA ASN A 48 21.40 -6.80 5.66
C ASN A 48 19.88 -6.79 5.72
N GLU A 49 19.29 -5.67 5.33
CA GLU A 49 17.84 -5.49 5.29
C GLU A 49 17.45 -4.96 3.93
N ASN A 50 16.41 -5.56 3.36
CA ASN A 50 15.64 -4.96 2.28
C ASN A 50 14.23 -4.68 2.81
N ARG A 51 13.77 -3.45 2.67
CA ARG A 51 12.44 -3.03 3.11
C ARG A 51 11.67 -2.44 1.94
N LEU A 52 10.50 -3.01 1.69
CA LEU A 52 9.49 -2.42 0.83
C LEU A 52 8.45 -1.74 1.72
N ASP A 53 8.30 -0.43 1.55
CA ASP A 53 7.25 0.39 2.12
C ASP A 53 6.12 0.50 1.10
N VAL A 54 4.89 0.19 1.50
CA VAL A 54 3.68 0.33 0.69
C VAL A 54 2.63 1.11 1.46
N GLN A 55 2.30 2.28 0.94
CA GLN A 55 1.21 3.13 1.41
C GLN A 55 0.02 3.04 0.46
N LEU A 56 -1.16 2.77 1.03
CA LEU A 56 -2.44 2.70 0.36
C LEU A 56 -3.35 3.80 0.91
N GLU A 57 -3.74 4.74 0.05
CA GLU A 57 -4.67 5.82 0.42
C GLU A 57 -5.87 5.85 -0.51
N GLN A 58 -7.06 5.92 0.09
CA GLN A 58 -8.32 6.06 -0.63
C GLN A 58 -9.17 7.15 0.02
N LYS A 59 -9.50 8.21 -0.73
CA LYS A 59 -10.46 9.22 -0.30
C LYS A 59 -11.86 8.87 -0.80
N LEU A 60 -12.84 8.93 0.08
CA LEU A 60 -14.24 8.63 -0.17
C LEU A 60 -15.02 9.95 -0.27
N GLU A 61 -14.94 10.62 -1.42
CA GLU A 61 -15.76 11.81 -1.77
C GLU A 61 -15.86 12.86 -0.66
N GLY A 62 -14.76 13.16 0.03
CA GLY A 62 -14.74 14.14 1.12
C GLY A 62 -15.46 13.73 2.41
N LYS A 63 -16.00 12.51 2.49
CA LYS A 63 -16.66 11.96 3.70
C LYS A 63 -15.71 11.21 4.61
N ALA A 64 -14.73 10.54 4.01
CA ALA A 64 -13.73 9.80 4.77
C ALA A 64 -12.43 9.62 3.98
N ARG A 65 -11.36 9.29 4.68
CA ARG A 65 -10.07 8.88 4.15
C ARG A 65 -9.66 7.57 4.82
N VAL A 66 -9.39 6.56 4.01
CA VAL A 66 -8.83 5.29 4.46
C VAL A 66 -7.34 5.29 4.14
N MET A 67 -6.51 5.00 5.13
CA MET A 67 -5.06 4.97 5.01
C MET A 67 -4.52 3.67 5.61
N ALA A 68 -3.60 3.03 4.90
CA ALA A 68 -2.77 1.96 5.42
C ALA A 68 -1.32 2.13 4.97
N ASP A 69 -0.38 1.91 5.89
CA ASP A 69 1.06 1.85 5.65
C ASP A 69 1.56 0.50 6.14
N VAL A 70 2.15 -0.27 5.23
CA VAL A 70 2.66 -1.61 5.48
C VAL A 70 4.12 -1.69 5.05
N TRP A 71 4.94 -2.21 5.94
CA TRP A 71 6.33 -2.54 5.66
C TRP A 71 6.48 -4.03 5.45
N LEU A 72 7.15 -4.42 4.38
CA LEU A 72 7.60 -5.78 4.14
C LEU A 72 9.11 -5.78 4.24
N ARG A 73 9.63 -6.38 5.32
CA ARG A 73 11.07 -6.47 5.55
C ARG A 73 11.57 -7.85 5.21
N ASN A 74 12.78 -7.89 4.69
CA ASN A 74 13.55 -9.09 4.51
C ASN A 74 14.92 -8.88 5.15
N PHE A 75 15.25 -9.72 6.13
CA PHE A 75 16.56 -9.74 6.77
C PHE A 75 17.41 -10.87 6.21
N GLY A 76 18.58 -10.52 5.65
CA GLY A 76 19.61 -11.48 5.27
C GLY A 76 20.55 -11.78 6.44
N SER A 77 20.62 -13.04 6.88
CA SER A 77 21.64 -13.51 7.81
C SER A 77 22.95 -13.86 7.09
N PRO A 78 24.13 -13.44 7.60
CA PRO A 78 25.42 -13.87 7.05
C PRO A 78 25.79 -15.33 7.33
N VAL A 79 25.14 -15.99 8.28
CA VAL A 79 25.54 -17.33 8.74
C VAL A 79 24.32 -18.23 8.80
N GLY A 80 24.05 -18.91 7.69
CA GLY A 80 23.07 -19.99 7.60
C GLY A 80 21.61 -19.58 7.77
N SER A 81 20.75 -20.32 7.08
CA SER A 81 19.28 -20.39 7.23
C SER A 81 18.44 -19.14 6.94
N GLU A 82 17.60 -19.32 5.92
CA GLU A 82 16.25 -18.80 5.69
C GLU A 82 16.03 -17.28 5.66
N THR A 83 15.54 -16.83 4.51
CA THR A 83 15.00 -15.47 4.30
C THR A 83 13.86 -15.22 5.29
N ILE A 84 14.06 -14.36 6.29
CA ILE A 84 12.99 -13.95 7.20
C ILE A 84 12.23 -12.81 6.54
N ILE A 85 11.02 -13.09 6.06
CA ILE A 85 10.07 -12.07 5.61
C ILE A 85 9.21 -11.68 6.80
N ASP A 86 9.27 -10.40 7.17
CA ASP A 86 8.57 -9.85 8.33
C ASP A 86 7.64 -8.69 7.90
N PRO A 87 6.32 -8.95 7.79
CA PRO A 87 5.33 -7.92 7.50
C PRO A 87 4.97 -7.13 8.78
N GLU A 88 5.02 -5.81 8.71
CA GLU A 88 4.64 -4.89 9.79
C GLU A 88 3.58 -3.89 9.29
N VAL A 89 2.45 -3.77 9.99
CA VAL A 89 1.49 -2.69 9.75
C VAL A 89 1.91 -1.50 10.60
N ARG A 90 2.28 -0.40 9.95
CA ARG A 90 2.78 0.83 10.58
C ARG A 90 1.65 1.71 11.05
N GLU A 91 0.71 1.95 10.14
CA GLU A 91 -0.47 2.75 10.38
C GLU A 91 -1.63 2.12 9.61
N ALA A 92 -2.79 2.04 10.22
CA ALA A 92 -4.03 1.67 9.55
C ALA A 92 -5.18 2.39 10.24
N TYR A 93 -5.81 3.31 9.52
CA TYR A 93 -6.89 4.11 10.10
C TYR A 93 -7.90 4.57 9.05
N ILE A 94 -9.05 4.99 9.58
CA ILE A 94 -10.10 5.66 8.83
C ILE A 94 -10.32 7.00 9.51
N GLU A 95 -10.22 8.06 8.74
CA GLU A 95 -10.57 9.41 9.15
C GLU A 95 -11.94 9.74 8.56
N VAL A 96 -12.90 10.15 9.37
CA VAL A 96 -14.26 10.52 8.94
C VAL A 96 -14.41 12.03 9.09
N TYR A 97 -14.97 12.67 8.08
CA TYR A 97 -15.19 14.11 8.02
C TYR A 97 -16.67 14.44 8.22
N ASP A 98 -16.95 15.57 8.90
CA ASP A 98 -18.30 16.09 9.17
C ASP A 98 -18.92 16.81 7.95
#